data_AF-A0A2B7ZD43-F1
#
_entry.id   AF-A0A2B7ZD43-F1
#
_cell.length_a   1.000
_cell.length_b   1.000
_cell.length_c   1.000
_cell.angle_alpha   90.00
_cell.angle_beta   90.00
_cell.angle_gamma   90.00
#
_symmetry.space_group_name_H-M   'P 1'
#
loop_
_entity.id
_entity.type
_entity.pdbx_description
1 polymer ?
#
loop_
_entity_poly.entity_id
_entity_poly.type
_entity_poly.pdbx_seq_one_letter_code
_entity_poly.pdbx_strand_id
1 'polypeptide(L)'
;MMQKPKTAQTLAMRPASFQDREHLQQAKERRDRIIAVYSTIYGIAKFVFIILMAYGVELDDAPSGIKFHIEQVEDQMAQDSTAQLLQTIEDLFYALHARLNIEITNVQLSESFQLDIHSKTGLMRQNGYLAVASAAGQYLPVPDHIKTIFQACKRLLTSEDICGILDQEIIRMHQAAYVQQAVEAYVANNKSRGYCHPDDVLGYRRHVEMVALDPSSPFARQWIGLNPIYKHAPGMVLATLSKKYIGFQKPINKNINNNSSSNHYEYAVAATTTATVMKKPTPTPTPTPTPLPTTTTIMKRQNSVTSSSTTSSSSSATLSTHRLLPERRRTEANREAAYAMLNSISVGEHRRLEGKRALRQYVRDQLCICFGYCSCARKCTLKSARACPCSARMSVICDVDIGHHGQQWLDEEGQEQQPVMDPRENFSKRCAQLACALFAGLCSVNKGTVMSFFEVYMEVKAGSEVFQQEVLAYREIMGEM
;
A
#
# COMPACT_ATOMS: atom_id res chain seq x y z
N MET A 1 -40.90 78.03 14.62
CA MET A 1 -41.51 76.81 14.04
C MET A 1 -40.56 75.65 14.22
N MET A 2 -41.03 74.46 14.63
CA MET A 2 -40.19 73.26 14.71
C MET A 2 -40.29 72.45 13.41
N GLN A 3 -39.15 72.03 12.87
CA GLN A 3 -39.11 70.97 11.85
C GLN A 3 -39.02 69.62 12.57
N LYS A 4 -39.97 68.72 12.32
CA LYS A 4 -39.85 67.31 12.76
C LYS A 4 -38.81 66.60 11.89
N PRO A 5 -37.86 65.83 12.46
CA PRO A 5 -37.05 64.92 11.67
C PRO A 5 -37.95 63.85 11.05
N LYS A 6 -37.62 63.44 9.82
CA LYS A 6 -38.38 62.46 9.04
C LYS A 6 -37.99 61.06 9.53
N THR A 7 -38.88 60.38 10.25
CA THR A 7 -38.62 59.03 10.76
C THR A 7 -38.31 58.08 9.60
N ALA A 8 -37.14 57.44 9.61
CA ALA A 8 -36.81 56.40 8.65
C ALA A 8 -37.76 55.21 8.85
N GLN A 9 -38.40 54.74 7.77
CA GLN A 9 -39.18 53.51 7.82
C GLN A 9 -38.21 52.33 7.89
N THR A 10 -38.15 51.66 9.04
CA THR A 10 -37.46 50.37 9.18
C THR A 10 -38.04 49.40 8.15
N LEU A 11 -37.22 48.95 7.21
CA LEU A 11 -37.64 48.01 6.17
C LEU A 11 -37.89 46.64 6.80
N ALA A 12 -39.14 46.38 7.20
CA ALA A 12 -39.51 45.14 7.86
C ALA A 12 -39.25 43.95 6.92
N MET A 13 -38.26 43.12 7.25
CA MET A 13 -37.98 41.91 6.48
C MET A 13 -39.20 40.99 6.54
N ARG A 14 -39.86 40.82 5.40
CA ARG A 14 -40.99 39.92 5.22
C ARG A 14 -40.52 38.50 5.52
N PRO A 15 -41.18 37.74 6.42
CA PRO A 15 -40.80 36.35 6.66
C PRO A 15 -40.83 35.55 5.34
N ALA A 16 -39.76 34.82 5.05
CA ALA A 16 -39.71 33.91 3.90
C ALA A 16 -40.89 32.93 3.95
N SER A 17 -41.52 32.69 2.81
CA SER A 17 -42.74 31.91 2.71
C SER A 17 -42.50 30.43 3.07
N PHE A 18 -43.59 29.69 3.28
CA PHE A 18 -43.50 28.25 3.54
C PHE A 18 -42.80 27.52 2.38
N GLN A 19 -43.12 27.89 1.13
CA GLN A 19 -42.52 27.32 -0.08
C GLN A 19 -41.03 27.67 -0.22
N ASP A 20 -40.63 28.89 0.13
CA ASP A 20 -39.20 29.28 0.13
C ASP A 20 -38.39 28.41 1.09
N ARG A 21 -38.95 28.08 2.27
CA ARG A 21 -38.32 27.21 3.28
C ARG A 21 -38.25 25.76 2.80
N GLU A 22 -39.31 25.26 2.18
CA GLU A 22 -39.39 23.89 1.66
C GLU A 22 -38.40 23.66 0.51
N HIS A 23 -38.31 24.60 -0.44
CA HIS A 23 -37.30 24.57 -1.50
C HIS A 23 -35.87 24.70 -0.96
N LEU A 24 -35.63 25.57 0.04
CA LEU A 24 -34.31 25.70 0.67
C LEU A 24 -33.89 24.42 1.41
N GLN A 25 -34.84 23.75 2.08
CA GLN A 25 -34.62 22.47 2.75
C GLN A 25 -34.30 21.36 1.73
N GLN A 26 -35.08 21.25 0.66
CA GLN A 26 -34.83 20.29 -0.42
C GLN A 26 -33.48 20.52 -1.11
N ALA A 27 -33.06 21.78 -1.27
CA ALA A 27 -31.75 22.14 -1.80
C ALA A 27 -30.59 21.72 -0.87
N LYS A 28 -30.74 21.88 0.46
CA LYS A 28 -29.79 21.38 1.46
C LYS A 28 -29.69 19.86 1.42
N GLU A 29 -30.81 19.15 1.53
CA GLU A 29 -30.84 17.68 1.47
C GLU A 29 -30.27 17.12 0.16
N ARG A 30 -30.35 17.86 -0.95
CA ARG A 30 -29.65 17.53 -2.19
C ARG A 30 -28.15 17.77 -2.08
N ARG A 31 -27.71 18.91 -1.53
CA ARG A 31 -26.30 19.24 -1.28
C ARG A 31 -25.62 18.26 -0.32
N ASP A 32 -26.31 17.80 0.72
CA ASP A 32 -25.76 16.91 1.75
C ASP A 32 -25.59 15.48 1.20
N ARG A 33 -26.60 14.97 0.48
CA ARG A 33 -26.51 13.70 -0.28
C ARG A 33 -25.45 13.76 -1.37
N ILE A 34 -25.29 14.92 -2.02
CA ILE A 34 -24.15 15.22 -2.87
C ILE A 34 -22.89 14.98 -2.04
N ILE A 35 -22.56 15.83 -1.05
CA ILE A 35 -21.29 15.82 -0.29
C ILE A 35 -20.90 14.41 0.24
N ALA A 36 -21.87 13.61 0.70
CA ALA A 36 -21.63 12.21 1.11
C ALA A 36 -20.98 11.35 0.00
N VAL A 37 -21.46 11.45 -1.25
CA VAL A 37 -20.93 10.71 -2.40
C VAL A 37 -19.51 11.17 -2.77
N TYR A 38 -19.22 12.49 -2.75
CA TYR A 38 -17.87 13.04 -2.98
C TYR A 38 -16.90 12.49 -1.96
N SER A 39 -17.29 12.50 -0.69
CA SER A 39 -16.45 12.05 0.41
C SER A 39 -16.05 10.59 0.25
N THR A 40 -16.98 9.73 -0.16
CA THR A 40 -16.69 8.32 -0.41
C THR A 40 -15.80 8.12 -1.64
N ILE A 41 -16.07 8.80 -2.77
CA ILE A 41 -15.23 8.69 -3.98
C ILE A 41 -13.81 9.21 -3.71
N TYR A 42 -13.68 10.39 -3.09
CA TYR A 42 -12.40 10.98 -2.70
C TYR A 42 -11.64 10.13 -1.67
N GLY A 43 -12.33 9.60 -0.65
CA GLY A 43 -11.72 8.73 0.36
C GLY A 43 -11.16 7.44 -0.26
N ILE A 44 -11.92 6.80 -1.16
CA ILE A 44 -11.43 5.63 -1.90
C ILE A 44 -10.32 6.00 -2.89
N ALA A 45 -10.35 7.20 -3.50
CA ALA A 45 -9.24 7.69 -4.33
C ALA A 45 -7.95 7.88 -3.53
N LYS A 46 -7.99 8.58 -2.37
CA LYS A 46 -6.85 8.75 -1.45
C LYS A 46 -6.34 7.40 -0.94
N PHE A 47 -7.24 6.47 -0.61
CA PHE A 47 -6.87 5.11 -0.18
C PHE A 47 -6.14 4.33 -1.28
N VAL A 48 -6.66 4.33 -2.52
CA VAL A 48 -6.00 3.71 -3.68
C VAL A 48 -4.68 4.40 -4.02
N PHE A 49 -4.60 5.73 -3.90
CA PHE A 49 -3.34 6.49 -4.05
C PHE A 49 -2.26 6.00 -3.07
N ILE A 50 -2.59 5.88 -1.78
CA ILE A 50 -1.64 5.39 -0.76
C ILE A 50 -1.23 3.93 -1.00
N ILE A 51 -2.16 3.06 -1.43
CA ILE A 51 -1.81 1.70 -1.87
C ILE A 51 -0.76 1.75 -2.99
N LEU A 52 -1.00 2.52 -4.03
CA LEU A 52 -0.11 2.58 -5.19
C LEU A 52 1.27 3.10 -4.81
N MET A 53 1.35 4.17 -4.00
CA MET A 53 2.60 4.67 -3.43
C MET A 53 3.34 3.59 -2.61
N ALA A 54 2.62 2.80 -1.81
CA ALA A 54 3.22 1.74 -0.98
C ALA A 54 3.81 0.57 -1.80
N TYR A 55 3.27 0.27 -2.99
CA TYR A 55 3.88 -0.68 -3.94
C TYR A 55 5.02 -0.06 -4.78
N GLY A 56 5.38 1.20 -4.53
CA GLY A 56 6.43 1.91 -5.26
C GLY A 56 6.00 2.36 -6.66
N VAL A 57 4.73 2.73 -6.83
CA VAL A 57 4.26 3.42 -8.04
C VAL A 57 4.60 4.90 -7.92
N GLU A 58 5.36 5.40 -8.88
CA GLU A 58 5.46 6.84 -9.12
C GLU A 58 4.14 7.33 -9.72
N LEU A 59 3.50 8.29 -9.07
CA LEU A 59 2.23 8.89 -9.49
C LEU A 59 2.48 10.34 -9.93
N ASP A 60 2.27 10.58 -11.22
CA ASP A 60 2.51 11.87 -11.87
C ASP A 60 1.27 12.78 -11.91
N ASP A 61 1.53 14.01 -12.31
CA ASP A 61 0.60 15.15 -12.34
C ASP A 61 -0.11 15.32 -13.70
N ALA A 62 -0.13 14.26 -14.52
CA ALA A 62 -0.78 14.32 -15.83
C ALA A 62 -2.31 14.33 -15.70
N PRO A 63 -3.06 14.89 -16.67
CA PRO A 63 -4.53 14.87 -16.68
C PRO A 63 -5.18 13.47 -16.76
N SER A 64 -4.39 12.41 -16.97
CA SER A 64 -4.80 11.00 -16.90
C SER A 64 -4.34 10.29 -15.60
N GLY A 65 -3.66 11.01 -14.70
CA GLY A 65 -3.18 10.54 -13.42
C GLY A 65 -4.22 10.74 -12.31
N ILE A 66 -4.41 9.73 -11.46
CA ILE A 66 -5.33 9.83 -10.31
C ILE A 66 -4.92 10.92 -9.30
N LYS A 67 -3.61 11.25 -9.23
CA LYS A 67 -3.09 12.33 -8.37
C LYS A 67 -3.67 13.69 -8.77
N PHE A 68 -3.61 14.03 -10.05
CA PHE A 68 -4.18 15.26 -10.61
C PHE A 68 -5.65 15.43 -10.23
N HIS A 69 -6.49 14.40 -10.45
CA HIS A 69 -7.92 14.47 -10.10
C HIS A 69 -8.18 14.56 -8.59
N ILE A 70 -7.35 13.92 -7.75
CA ILE A 70 -7.42 14.05 -6.28
C ILE A 70 -7.15 15.50 -5.86
N GLU A 71 -6.08 16.11 -6.39
CA GLU A 71 -5.69 17.49 -6.05
C GLU A 71 -6.74 18.50 -6.54
N GLN A 72 -7.29 18.33 -7.74
CA GLN A 72 -8.42 19.13 -8.24
C GLN A 72 -9.66 19.04 -7.33
N VAL A 73 -10.00 17.85 -6.84
CA VAL A 73 -11.13 17.67 -5.91
C VAL A 73 -10.86 18.34 -4.56
N GLU A 74 -9.62 18.35 -4.07
CA GLU A 74 -9.24 19.10 -2.86
C GLU A 74 -9.38 20.62 -3.05
N ASP A 75 -8.92 21.16 -4.19
CA ASP A 75 -9.08 22.58 -4.53
C ASP A 75 -10.56 23.01 -4.64
N GLN A 76 -11.45 22.09 -5.06
CA GLN A 76 -12.90 22.33 -5.11
C GLN A 76 -13.63 21.99 -3.80
N MET A 77 -13.02 21.24 -2.86
CA MET A 77 -13.71 20.70 -1.68
C MET A 77 -14.20 21.81 -0.74
N ALA A 78 -13.47 22.93 -0.64
CA ALA A 78 -13.88 24.09 0.14
C ALA A 78 -14.98 24.93 -0.54
N GLN A 79 -15.16 24.82 -1.86
CA GLN A 79 -15.96 25.76 -2.64
C GLN A 79 -17.47 25.47 -2.56
N ASP A 80 -18.29 26.52 -2.58
CA ASP A 80 -19.77 26.42 -2.59
C ASP A 80 -20.34 25.96 -3.94
N SER A 81 -19.52 25.98 -5.00
CA SER A 81 -19.93 25.66 -6.37
C SER A 81 -20.23 24.16 -6.55
N THR A 82 -21.49 23.81 -6.25
CA THR A 82 -21.99 22.43 -6.39
C THR A 82 -21.82 21.88 -7.81
N ALA A 83 -21.83 22.74 -8.84
CA ALA A 83 -21.64 22.34 -10.24
C ALA A 83 -20.17 22.03 -10.60
N GLN A 84 -19.20 22.80 -10.10
CA GLN A 84 -17.76 22.51 -10.33
C GLN A 84 -17.31 21.30 -9.50
N LEU A 85 -17.84 21.18 -8.28
CA LEU A 85 -17.66 20.01 -7.43
C LEU A 85 -18.18 18.75 -8.14
N LEU A 86 -19.41 18.77 -8.68
CA LEU A 86 -20.00 17.71 -9.52
C LEU A 86 -19.05 17.26 -10.64
N GLN A 87 -18.55 18.19 -11.46
CA GLN A 87 -17.66 17.83 -12.57
C GLN A 87 -16.36 17.16 -12.08
N THR A 88 -15.68 17.76 -11.09
CA THR A 88 -14.38 17.23 -10.64
C THR A 88 -14.48 15.87 -9.97
N ILE A 89 -15.60 15.51 -9.33
CA ILE A 89 -15.80 14.14 -8.85
C ILE A 89 -16.16 13.18 -9.95
N GLU A 90 -16.88 13.59 -11.00
CA GLU A 90 -17.21 12.72 -12.11
C GLU A 90 -15.93 12.34 -12.87
N ASP A 91 -15.07 13.31 -13.12
CA ASP A 91 -13.72 13.11 -13.66
C ASP A 91 -12.88 12.18 -12.76
N LEU A 92 -12.85 12.42 -11.44
CA LEU A 92 -12.13 11.57 -10.48
C LEU A 92 -12.70 10.15 -10.42
N PHE A 93 -14.02 10.00 -10.47
CA PHE A 93 -14.74 8.72 -10.40
C PHE A 93 -14.40 7.84 -11.60
N TYR A 94 -14.45 8.39 -12.81
CA TYR A 94 -14.08 7.66 -14.02
C TYR A 94 -12.57 7.36 -14.10
N ALA A 95 -11.70 8.30 -13.68
CA ALA A 95 -10.26 8.06 -13.58
C ALA A 95 -9.92 6.96 -12.54
N LEU A 96 -10.58 6.96 -11.38
CA LEU A 96 -10.46 5.95 -10.34
C LEU A 96 -10.97 4.58 -10.82
N HIS A 97 -12.10 4.53 -11.51
CA HIS A 97 -12.63 3.29 -12.10
C HIS A 97 -11.70 2.72 -13.19
N ALA A 98 -11.18 3.57 -14.08
CA ALA A 98 -10.19 3.20 -15.08
C ALA A 98 -8.93 2.64 -14.42
N ARG A 99 -8.41 3.31 -13.38
CA ARG A 99 -7.20 2.88 -12.66
C ARG A 99 -7.41 1.58 -11.88
N LEU A 100 -8.53 1.42 -11.16
CA LEU A 100 -8.87 0.17 -10.48
C LEU A 100 -8.99 -1.00 -11.45
N ASN A 101 -9.63 -0.82 -12.61
CA ASN A 101 -9.70 -1.86 -13.65
C ASN A 101 -8.31 -2.28 -14.14
N ILE A 102 -7.42 -1.32 -14.41
CA ILE A 102 -6.04 -1.57 -14.84
C ILE A 102 -5.25 -2.29 -13.75
N GLU A 103 -5.34 -1.85 -12.49
CA GLU A 103 -4.51 -2.42 -11.42
C GLU A 103 -5.00 -3.79 -10.95
N ILE A 104 -6.32 -4.06 -10.91
CA ILE A 104 -6.86 -5.42 -10.73
C ILE A 104 -6.27 -6.37 -11.79
N THR A 105 -6.24 -5.93 -13.05
CA THR A 105 -5.74 -6.75 -14.15
C THR A 105 -4.21 -6.92 -14.10
N ASN A 106 -3.46 -5.87 -13.70
CA ASN A 106 -2.01 -5.96 -13.46
C ASN A 106 -1.67 -6.93 -12.32
N VAL A 107 -2.48 -7.01 -11.26
CA VAL A 107 -2.29 -7.99 -10.18
C VAL A 107 -2.51 -9.40 -10.73
N GLN A 108 -3.59 -9.66 -11.47
CA GLN A 108 -3.84 -10.96 -12.12
C GLN A 108 -2.75 -11.36 -13.14
N LEU A 109 -2.24 -10.40 -13.90
CA LEU A 109 -1.11 -10.63 -14.82
C LEU A 109 0.15 -11.02 -14.06
N SER A 110 0.35 -10.51 -12.83
CA SER A 110 1.41 -11.00 -11.94
C SER A 110 1.11 -12.41 -11.42
N GLU A 111 -0.11 -12.69 -10.93
CA GLU A 111 -0.54 -14.00 -10.40
C GLU A 111 -0.34 -15.14 -11.40
N SER A 112 -0.50 -14.87 -12.70
CA SER A 112 -0.27 -15.84 -13.77
C SER A 112 1.17 -16.35 -13.87
N PHE A 113 2.13 -15.67 -13.24
CA PHE A 113 3.56 -15.97 -13.31
C PHE A 113 4.07 -16.70 -12.06
N GLN A 114 4.73 -17.84 -12.27
CA GLN A 114 5.17 -18.72 -11.17
C GLN A 114 6.64 -18.49 -10.79
N LEU A 115 6.87 -17.85 -9.64
CA LEU A 115 8.21 -17.58 -9.12
C LEU A 115 8.81 -18.83 -8.42
N ASP A 116 9.86 -19.41 -9.03
CA ASP A 116 10.64 -20.51 -8.43
C ASP A 116 11.47 -20.02 -7.23
N ILE A 117 11.57 -20.84 -6.18
CA ILE A 117 12.41 -20.57 -4.99
C ILE A 117 13.87 -20.33 -5.37
N HIS A 118 14.41 -21.11 -6.32
CA HIS A 118 15.82 -21.01 -6.72
C HIS A 118 16.08 -19.71 -7.49
N SER A 119 15.13 -19.32 -8.35
CA SER A 119 15.13 -18.02 -9.03
C SER A 119 15.06 -16.86 -8.03
N LYS A 120 14.09 -16.88 -7.10
CA LYS A 120 13.95 -15.83 -6.07
C LYS A 120 15.22 -15.67 -5.22
N THR A 121 15.81 -16.78 -4.78
CA THR A 121 17.02 -16.78 -3.93
C THR A 121 18.27 -16.31 -4.67
N GLY A 122 18.42 -16.65 -5.96
CA GLY A 122 19.51 -16.13 -6.80
C GLY A 122 19.40 -14.63 -7.05
N LEU A 123 18.23 -14.15 -7.49
CA LEU A 123 18.03 -12.74 -7.83
C LEU A 123 18.02 -11.78 -6.63
N MET A 124 17.63 -12.25 -5.43
CA MET A 124 17.75 -11.46 -4.19
C MET A 124 19.17 -10.90 -3.97
N ARG A 125 20.20 -11.58 -4.50
CA ARG A 125 21.61 -11.18 -4.38
C ARG A 125 22.06 -10.18 -5.44
N GLN A 126 21.24 -9.92 -6.46
CA GLN A 126 21.61 -9.12 -7.64
C GLN A 126 20.67 -7.93 -7.88
N ASN A 127 19.40 -8.00 -7.50
CA ASN A 127 18.40 -6.98 -7.79
C ASN A 127 17.88 -6.31 -6.49
N GLY A 128 18.29 -5.06 -6.28
CA GLY A 128 17.95 -4.28 -5.08
C GLY A 128 16.43 -4.07 -4.87
N TYR A 129 15.64 -3.93 -5.94
CA TYR A 129 14.18 -3.79 -5.82
C TYR A 129 13.55 -5.09 -5.29
N LEU A 130 13.97 -6.26 -5.81
CA LEU A 130 13.46 -7.55 -5.32
C LEU A 130 13.93 -7.84 -3.88
N ALA A 131 15.14 -7.42 -3.50
CA ALA A 131 15.59 -7.49 -2.12
C ALA A 131 14.70 -6.63 -1.19
N VAL A 132 14.42 -5.37 -1.54
CA VAL A 132 13.53 -4.48 -0.78
C VAL A 132 12.11 -5.03 -0.73
N ALA A 133 11.53 -5.42 -1.87
CA ALA A 133 10.18 -6.00 -1.95
C ALA A 133 10.06 -7.31 -1.15
N SER A 134 11.12 -8.11 -1.02
CA SER A 134 11.11 -9.31 -0.18
C SER A 134 11.15 -9.04 1.33
N ALA A 135 11.74 -7.91 1.74
CA ALA A 135 11.68 -7.44 3.13
C ALA A 135 10.33 -6.75 3.42
N ALA A 136 9.84 -5.94 2.47
CA ALA A 136 8.54 -5.27 2.53
C ALA A 136 7.35 -6.25 2.42
N GLY A 137 7.51 -7.40 1.74
CA GLY A 137 6.52 -8.48 1.66
C GLY A 137 6.33 -9.28 2.95
N GLN A 138 6.91 -8.81 4.06
CA GLN A 138 6.49 -9.20 5.41
C GLN A 138 5.43 -8.24 6.00
N TYR A 139 5.10 -7.15 5.30
CA TYR A 139 4.24 -6.06 5.77
C TYR A 139 3.21 -5.64 4.72
N LEU A 140 3.51 -5.74 3.42
CA LEU A 140 2.57 -5.46 2.33
C LEU A 140 1.79 -6.72 1.89
N PRO A 141 0.55 -6.56 1.40
CA PRO A 141 -0.28 -7.69 0.97
C PRO A 141 0.32 -8.49 -0.19
N VAL A 142 -0.02 -9.79 -0.23
CA VAL A 142 0.20 -10.64 -1.40
C VAL A 142 -0.80 -10.31 -2.52
N PRO A 143 -0.51 -10.61 -3.80
CA PRO A 143 -1.40 -10.36 -4.95
C PRO A 143 -2.88 -10.68 -4.71
N ASP A 144 -3.19 -11.89 -4.23
CA ASP A 144 -4.56 -12.33 -3.94
C ASP A 144 -5.34 -11.36 -3.03
N HIS A 145 -4.67 -10.81 -2.00
CA HIS A 145 -5.28 -9.91 -1.01
C HIS A 145 -5.37 -8.48 -1.54
N ILE A 146 -4.36 -7.95 -2.24
CA ILE A 146 -4.46 -6.59 -2.80
C ILE A 146 -5.49 -6.50 -3.94
N LYS A 147 -5.66 -7.57 -4.71
CA LYS A 147 -6.76 -7.74 -5.66
C LYS A 147 -8.12 -7.74 -4.96
N THR A 148 -8.24 -8.42 -3.82
CA THR A 148 -9.45 -8.42 -2.98
C THR A 148 -9.77 -7.01 -2.47
N ILE A 149 -8.76 -6.25 -2.02
CA ILE A 149 -8.89 -4.83 -1.62
C ILE A 149 -9.36 -3.96 -2.79
N PHE A 150 -8.73 -4.05 -3.96
CA PHE A 150 -9.17 -3.29 -5.15
C PHE A 150 -10.58 -3.68 -5.63
N GLN A 151 -10.96 -4.97 -5.52
CA GLN A 151 -12.31 -5.43 -5.80
C GLN A 151 -13.33 -4.88 -4.79
N ALA A 152 -12.97 -4.77 -3.51
CA ALA A 152 -13.80 -4.13 -2.49
C ALA A 152 -14.01 -2.64 -2.77
N CYS A 153 -12.93 -1.88 -3.08
CA CYS A 153 -13.01 -0.49 -3.52
C CYS A 153 -13.93 -0.34 -4.74
N LYS A 154 -13.73 -1.18 -5.77
CA LYS A 154 -14.57 -1.17 -6.98
C LYS A 154 -16.03 -1.52 -6.67
N ARG A 155 -16.30 -2.45 -5.74
CA ARG A 155 -17.68 -2.82 -5.37
C ARG A 155 -18.39 -1.70 -4.63
N LEU A 156 -17.68 -0.95 -3.78
CA LEU A 156 -18.24 0.19 -3.07
C LEU A 156 -18.59 1.33 -4.02
N LEU A 157 -17.71 1.67 -4.97
CA LEU A 157 -17.98 2.67 -6.02
C LEU A 157 -19.16 2.28 -6.94
N THR A 158 -19.51 0.99 -7.01
CA THR A 158 -20.70 0.48 -7.71
C THR A 158 -21.86 0.13 -6.77
N SER A 159 -21.94 0.75 -5.58
CA SER A 159 -23.16 0.72 -4.79
C SER A 159 -24.23 1.64 -5.41
N GLU A 160 -25.49 1.30 -5.17
CA GLU A 160 -26.65 2.10 -5.62
C GLU A 160 -26.67 3.50 -4.98
N ASP A 161 -25.99 3.67 -3.84
CA ASP A 161 -25.81 4.95 -3.15
C ASP A 161 -24.87 5.93 -3.89
N ILE A 162 -24.00 5.41 -4.78
CA ILE A 162 -22.95 6.18 -5.48
C ILE A 162 -23.23 6.28 -6.98
N CYS A 163 -23.48 5.14 -7.65
CA CYS A 163 -23.59 5.10 -9.11
C CYS A 163 -24.53 3.99 -9.58
N GLY A 164 -25.73 4.37 -10.02
CA GLY A 164 -26.70 3.44 -10.61
C GLY A 164 -26.47 3.11 -12.10
N ILE A 165 -25.74 3.95 -12.84
CA ILE A 165 -25.45 3.77 -14.27
C ILE A 165 -24.00 4.20 -14.55
N LEU A 166 -23.17 3.26 -15.02
CA LEU A 166 -21.77 3.49 -15.36
C LEU A 166 -21.57 3.64 -16.88
N ASP A 167 -21.12 4.81 -17.33
CA ASP A 167 -20.67 4.96 -18.72
C ASP A 167 -19.36 4.17 -18.94
N GLN A 168 -19.42 3.13 -19.78
CA GLN A 168 -18.26 2.29 -20.09
C GLN A 168 -17.31 2.92 -21.11
N GLU A 169 -17.76 3.88 -21.90
CA GLU A 169 -16.94 4.55 -22.91
C GLU A 169 -16.07 5.64 -22.27
N ILE A 170 -16.60 6.40 -21.30
CA ILE A 170 -15.79 7.33 -20.51
C ILE A 170 -14.70 6.56 -19.74
N ILE A 171 -15.02 5.40 -19.15
CA ILE A 171 -14.02 4.51 -18.52
C ILE A 171 -12.95 4.07 -19.54
N ARG A 172 -13.33 3.70 -20.76
CA ARG A 172 -12.36 3.34 -21.83
C ARG A 172 -11.49 4.51 -22.25
N MET A 173 -12.02 5.74 -22.29
CA MET A 173 -11.25 6.95 -22.60
C MET A 173 -10.19 7.23 -21.54
N HIS A 174 -10.54 7.22 -20.25
CA HIS A 174 -9.56 7.39 -19.15
C HIS A 174 -8.54 6.24 -19.14
N GLN A 175 -8.96 4.99 -19.41
CA GLN A 175 -8.03 3.87 -19.59
C GLN A 175 -7.05 4.17 -20.72
N ALA A 176 -7.53 4.47 -21.93
CA ALA A 176 -6.73 4.71 -23.12
C ALA A 176 -5.73 5.87 -22.96
N ALA A 177 -6.13 6.98 -22.33
CA ALA A 177 -5.24 8.09 -22.03
C ALA A 177 -4.08 7.65 -21.11
N TYR A 178 -4.38 6.91 -20.03
CA TYR A 178 -3.35 6.35 -19.15
C TYR A 178 -2.46 5.32 -19.86
N VAL A 179 -2.99 4.52 -20.81
CA VAL A 179 -2.16 3.63 -21.65
C VAL A 179 -1.17 4.44 -22.46
N GLN A 180 -1.65 5.45 -23.20
CA GLN A 180 -0.84 6.25 -24.11
C GLN A 180 0.31 6.92 -23.36
N GLN A 181 -0.01 7.52 -22.21
CA GLN A 181 0.97 8.11 -21.29
C GLN A 181 2.01 7.08 -20.81
N ALA A 182 1.60 5.87 -20.41
CA ALA A 182 2.53 4.83 -19.97
C ALA A 182 3.42 4.30 -21.11
N VAL A 183 2.92 4.26 -22.35
CA VAL A 183 3.69 3.95 -23.56
C VAL A 183 4.71 5.06 -23.84
N GLU A 184 4.31 6.32 -23.78
CA GLU A 184 5.18 7.48 -24.03
C GLU A 184 6.29 7.60 -22.97
N ALA A 185 5.96 7.45 -21.69
CA ALA A 185 6.93 7.42 -20.60
C ALA A 185 7.91 6.24 -20.74
N TYR A 186 7.45 5.06 -21.17
CA TYR A 186 8.33 3.93 -21.48
C TYR A 186 9.27 4.25 -22.65
N VAL A 187 8.76 4.82 -23.74
CA VAL A 187 9.56 5.19 -24.92
C VAL A 187 10.59 6.27 -24.57
N ALA A 188 10.21 7.30 -23.81
CA ALA A 188 11.11 8.36 -23.35
C ALA A 188 12.27 7.77 -22.52
N ASN A 189 11.97 6.93 -21.54
CA ASN A 189 12.97 6.33 -20.65
C ASN A 189 13.90 5.30 -21.34
N ASN A 190 13.51 4.74 -22.49
CA ASN A 190 14.33 3.77 -23.23
C ASN A 190 15.01 4.34 -24.49
N LYS A 191 14.67 5.56 -24.96
CA LYS A 191 15.32 6.21 -26.13
C LYS A 191 16.86 6.26 -26.03
N SER A 192 17.41 6.40 -24.83
CA SER A 192 18.87 6.45 -24.57
C SER A 192 19.51 5.08 -24.32
N ARG A 193 18.75 3.98 -24.39
CA ARG A 193 19.21 2.60 -24.17
C ARG A 193 18.91 1.73 -25.40
N GLY A 194 19.61 2.00 -26.50
CA GLY A 194 19.36 1.36 -27.80
C GLY A 194 19.38 -0.17 -27.74
N TYR A 195 18.25 -0.79 -28.07
CA TYR A 195 17.97 -2.23 -28.26
C TYR A 195 18.36 -3.23 -27.15
N CYS A 196 19.12 -2.85 -26.13
CA CYS A 196 19.37 -3.68 -24.95
C CYS A 196 18.11 -3.76 -24.08
N HIS A 197 17.34 -4.84 -24.22
CA HIS A 197 16.27 -5.21 -23.28
C HIS A 197 16.79 -5.05 -21.84
N PRO A 198 16.19 -4.19 -20.99
CA PRO A 198 16.52 -4.17 -19.56
C PRO A 198 16.27 -5.56 -18.98
N ASP A 199 17.30 -6.15 -18.37
CA ASP A 199 17.43 -7.60 -18.25
C ASP A 199 16.16 -8.29 -17.74
N ASP A 200 15.62 -9.21 -18.53
CA ASP A 200 14.49 -10.06 -18.11
C ASP A 200 15.00 -11.24 -17.27
N VAL A 201 15.72 -10.93 -16.18
CA VAL A 201 16.38 -11.90 -15.28
C VAL A 201 15.39 -12.91 -14.67
N LEU A 202 14.08 -12.64 -14.75
CA LEU A 202 13.01 -13.55 -14.33
C LEU A 202 12.34 -14.30 -15.49
N GLY A 203 12.45 -13.85 -16.74
CA GLY A 203 11.60 -14.30 -17.83
C GLY A 203 10.16 -13.76 -17.78
N TYR A 204 9.90 -12.76 -16.92
CA TYR A 204 8.55 -12.21 -16.72
C TYR A 204 8.06 -11.41 -17.93
N ARG A 205 8.97 -10.70 -18.59
CA ARG A 205 8.64 -9.83 -19.73
C ARG A 205 8.20 -10.70 -20.90
N ARG A 206 8.94 -11.78 -21.16
CA ARG A 206 8.55 -12.84 -22.11
C ARG A 206 7.25 -13.55 -21.71
N HIS A 207 7.04 -13.84 -20.42
CA HIS A 207 5.80 -14.45 -19.93
C HIS A 207 4.58 -13.57 -20.24
N VAL A 208 4.65 -12.27 -19.94
CA VAL A 208 3.57 -11.32 -20.24
C VAL A 208 3.31 -11.21 -21.74
N GLU A 209 4.36 -11.17 -22.56
CA GLU A 209 4.22 -11.18 -24.02
C GLU A 209 3.50 -12.43 -24.52
N MET A 210 3.88 -13.63 -24.05
CA MET A 210 3.17 -14.87 -24.41
C MET A 210 1.71 -14.86 -23.96
N VAL A 211 1.42 -14.47 -22.72
CA VAL A 211 0.06 -14.50 -22.13
C VAL A 211 -0.87 -13.46 -22.75
N ALA A 212 -0.34 -12.31 -23.19
CA ALA A 212 -1.11 -11.27 -23.87
C ALA A 212 -1.29 -11.52 -25.37
N LEU A 213 -0.34 -12.19 -26.04
CA LEU A 213 -0.42 -12.49 -27.48
C LEU A 213 -1.20 -13.78 -27.80
N ASP A 214 -1.29 -14.74 -26.87
CA ASP A 214 -2.12 -15.95 -27.02
C ASP A 214 -3.62 -15.65 -26.79
N PRO A 215 -4.48 -15.69 -27.83
CA PRO A 215 -5.91 -15.40 -27.67
C PRO A 215 -6.68 -16.49 -26.91
N SER A 216 -6.09 -17.68 -26.75
CA SER A 216 -6.69 -18.78 -25.99
C SER A 216 -6.45 -18.68 -24.47
N SER A 217 -5.47 -17.85 -24.07
CA SER A 217 -5.08 -17.70 -22.67
C SER A 217 -6.26 -17.22 -21.81
N PRO A 218 -6.41 -17.70 -20.56
CA PRO A 218 -7.50 -17.26 -19.68
C PRO A 218 -7.48 -15.75 -19.45
N PHE A 219 -6.27 -15.16 -19.44
CA PHE A 219 -6.06 -13.72 -19.29
C PHE A 219 -6.54 -12.95 -20.53
N ALA A 220 -6.15 -13.39 -21.73
CA ALA A 220 -6.55 -12.78 -22.99
C ALA A 220 -8.07 -12.81 -23.17
N ARG A 221 -8.69 -13.97 -22.94
CA ARG A 221 -10.16 -14.15 -23.00
C ARG A 221 -10.92 -13.31 -21.97
N GLN A 222 -10.33 -13.02 -20.81
CA GLN A 222 -10.97 -12.17 -19.80
C GLN A 222 -10.80 -10.67 -20.13
N TRP A 223 -9.64 -10.23 -20.63
CA TRP A 223 -9.27 -8.81 -20.58
C TRP A 223 -9.12 -8.07 -21.91
N ILE A 224 -8.82 -8.73 -23.02
CA ILE A 224 -8.62 -8.04 -24.32
C ILE A 224 -9.93 -7.36 -24.81
N GLY A 225 -11.10 -7.91 -24.43
CA GLY A 225 -12.39 -7.29 -24.69
C GLY A 225 -12.88 -6.29 -23.63
N LEU A 226 -12.28 -6.26 -22.43
CA LEU A 226 -12.75 -5.46 -21.29
C LEU A 226 -11.85 -4.26 -20.93
N ASN A 227 -10.59 -4.25 -21.38
CA ASN A 227 -9.65 -3.17 -21.08
C ASN A 227 -8.70 -2.95 -22.28
N PRO A 228 -8.81 -1.82 -23.03
CA PRO A 228 -8.07 -1.58 -24.27
C PRO A 228 -6.54 -1.67 -24.15
N ILE A 229 -5.98 -1.52 -22.94
CA ILE A 229 -4.55 -1.64 -22.67
C ILE A 229 -3.97 -2.98 -23.16
N TYR A 230 -4.69 -4.09 -23.01
CA TYR A 230 -4.20 -5.42 -23.39
C TYR A 230 -4.33 -5.72 -24.90
N LYS A 231 -4.98 -4.83 -25.65
CA LYS A 231 -5.08 -4.89 -27.11
C LYS A 231 -4.07 -3.97 -27.82
N HIS A 232 -3.67 -2.87 -27.17
CA HIS A 232 -2.93 -1.78 -27.81
C HIS A 232 -1.59 -1.42 -27.16
N ALA A 233 -1.36 -1.73 -25.88
CA ALA A 233 -0.05 -1.52 -25.27
C ALA A 233 0.92 -2.64 -25.67
N PRO A 234 2.20 -2.34 -25.95
CA PRO A 234 3.23 -3.37 -26.10
C PRO A 234 3.32 -4.23 -24.84
N GLY A 235 3.56 -5.54 -24.99
CA GLY A 235 3.78 -6.46 -23.87
C GLY A 235 4.85 -5.97 -22.87
N MET A 236 5.81 -5.18 -23.35
CA MET A 236 6.81 -4.53 -22.52
C MET A 236 6.30 -3.44 -21.57
N VAL A 237 5.26 -2.70 -21.97
CA VAL A 237 4.61 -1.70 -21.11
C VAL A 237 3.74 -2.41 -20.06
N LEU A 238 2.96 -3.40 -20.50
CA LEU A 238 2.17 -4.28 -19.62
C LEU A 238 3.04 -4.90 -18.53
N ALA A 239 4.15 -5.54 -18.93
CA ALA A 239 5.10 -6.18 -18.02
C ALA A 239 5.80 -5.20 -17.08
N THR A 240 5.89 -3.92 -17.44
CA THR A 240 6.48 -2.88 -16.59
C THR A 240 5.46 -2.41 -15.54
N LEU A 241 4.19 -2.21 -15.93
CA LEU A 241 3.10 -1.81 -15.04
C LEU A 241 2.75 -2.88 -13.99
N SER A 242 2.79 -4.17 -14.35
CA SER A 242 2.46 -5.28 -13.44
C SER A 242 3.62 -5.77 -12.57
N LYS A 243 4.88 -5.47 -12.93
CA LYS A 243 6.09 -5.99 -12.25
C LYS A 243 6.10 -5.75 -10.74
N LYS A 244 5.51 -4.64 -10.29
CA LYS A 244 5.47 -4.22 -8.88
C LYS A 244 4.88 -5.29 -7.94
N TYR A 245 3.92 -6.08 -8.39
CA TYR A 245 3.26 -7.10 -7.56
C TYR A 245 4.08 -8.39 -7.39
N ILE A 246 5.06 -8.67 -8.27
CA ILE A 246 5.82 -9.94 -8.27
C ILE A 246 6.67 -10.12 -7.01
N GLY A 247 7.29 -9.04 -6.49
CA GLY A 247 8.17 -9.14 -5.32
C GLY A 247 7.46 -9.75 -4.09
N PHE A 248 6.15 -9.50 -4.00
CA PHE A 248 5.25 -9.87 -2.93
C PHE A 248 4.63 -11.28 -3.09
N GLN A 249 4.95 -12.00 -4.17
CA GLN A 249 4.45 -13.37 -4.39
C GLN A 249 5.04 -14.39 -3.40
N LYS A 250 4.18 -15.30 -2.95
CA LYS A 250 4.56 -16.54 -2.24
C LYS A 250 5.33 -17.44 -3.22
N PRO A 251 6.55 -17.92 -2.90
CA PRO A 251 7.28 -18.84 -3.77
C PRO A 251 6.58 -20.20 -3.86
N ILE A 252 6.57 -20.83 -5.05
CA ILE A 252 6.03 -22.19 -5.20
C ILE A 252 7.10 -23.22 -4.83
N ASN A 253 6.84 -24.03 -3.80
CA ASN A 253 7.74 -25.12 -3.41
C ASN A 253 7.47 -26.39 -4.22
N LYS A 254 8.18 -26.53 -5.34
CA LYS A 254 8.09 -27.70 -6.25
C LYS A 254 8.37 -29.04 -5.56
N ASN A 255 9.07 -29.08 -4.42
CA ASN A 255 9.34 -30.33 -3.68
C ASN A 255 8.17 -30.84 -2.83
N ILE A 256 7.04 -30.12 -2.75
CA ILE A 256 5.85 -30.56 -1.96
C ILE A 256 4.77 -31.20 -2.86
N ASN A 257 4.72 -30.86 -4.16
CA ASN A 257 3.62 -31.23 -5.06
C ASN A 257 3.74 -32.65 -5.64
N ASN A 258 3.83 -33.66 -4.77
CA ASN A 258 3.58 -35.06 -5.10
C ASN A 258 2.38 -35.67 -4.36
N ASN A 259 1.70 -34.93 -3.47
CA ASN A 259 0.63 -35.49 -2.64
C ASN A 259 -0.45 -34.48 -2.16
N SER A 260 -0.80 -33.48 -2.98
CA SER A 260 -1.93 -32.58 -2.70
C SER A 260 -2.60 -32.14 -4.00
N SER A 261 -3.83 -32.64 -4.22
CA SER A 261 -4.66 -32.25 -5.36
C SER A 261 -5.23 -30.85 -5.17
N SER A 262 -5.50 -30.14 -6.27
CA SER A 262 -5.89 -28.74 -6.24
C SER A 262 -7.33 -28.53 -5.75
N ASN A 263 -7.52 -27.59 -4.82
CA ASN A 263 -8.81 -26.95 -4.55
C ASN A 263 -8.87 -25.61 -5.30
N HIS A 264 -9.09 -25.65 -6.62
CA HIS A 264 -9.53 -24.47 -7.36
C HIS A 264 -11.01 -24.22 -7.07
N TYR A 265 -11.34 -23.08 -6.47
CA TYR A 265 -12.71 -22.61 -6.36
C TYR A 265 -13.14 -22.01 -7.70
N GLU A 266 -13.88 -22.79 -8.49
CA GLU A 266 -14.41 -22.40 -9.79
C GLU A 266 -15.79 -21.75 -9.65
N TYR A 267 -15.87 -20.44 -9.91
CA TYR A 267 -17.15 -19.71 -10.00
C TYR A 267 -17.79 -19.97 -11.38
N ALA A 268 -18.48 -21.09 -11.51
CA ALA A 268 -19.26 -21.42 -12.71
C ALA A 268 -20.62 -20.68 -12.70
N VAL A 269 -20.87 -19.86 -13.72
CA VAL A 269 -22.20 -19.32 -14.02
C VAL A 269 -23.02 -20.40 -14.74
N ALA A 270 -24.29 -20.54 -14.39
CA ALA A 270 -25.10 -21.69 -14.81
C ALA A 270 -25.43 -21.71 -16.31
N ALA A 271 -25.15 -22.83 -16.96
CA ALA A 271 -25.72 -23.24 -18.24
C ALA A 271 -25.91 -24.77 -18.25
N THR A 272 -27.15 -25.24 -18.40
CA THR A 272 -27.50 -26.65 -18.23
C THR A 272 -27.78 -27.34 -19.56
N THR A 273 -26.92 -28.28 -19.96
CA THR A 273 -27.39 -29.48 -20.69
C THR A 273 -26.48 -30.70 -20.55
N THR A 274 -27.12 -31.86 -20.61
CA THR A 274 -26.60 -33.22 -20.40
C THR A 274 -25.67 -33.74 -21.49
N ALA A 275 -24.61 -34.46 -21.09
CA ALA A 275 -24.06 -35.59 -21.83
C ALA A 275 -23.42 -36.61 -20.85
N THR A 276 -23.50 -37.91 -21.15
CA THR A 276 -23.22 -38.99 -20.19
C THR A 276 -22.05 -39.90 -20.59
N VAL A 277 -21.27 -40.29 -19.57
CA VAL A 277 -20.68 -41.65 -19.40
C VAL A 277 -19.67 -42.17 -20.44
N MET A 278 -18.40 -42.32 -20.02
CA MET A 278 -17.73 -43.64 -19.82
C MET A 278 -16.43 -43.51 -19.01
N LYS A 279 -15.88 -44.64 -18.53
CA LYS A 279 -14.67 -44.77 -17.68
C LYS A 279 -13.77 -45.92 -18.17
N LYS A 280 -12.55 -46.01 -17.59
CA LYS A 280 -11.76 -47.25 -17.33
C LYS A 280 -10.83 -47.73 -18.47
N PRO A 281 -9.62 -48.31 -18.20
CA PRO A 281 -8.68 -48.12 -17.07
C PRO A 281 -7.19 -47.95 -17.48
N THR A 282 -6.35 -47.63 -16.49
CA THR A 282 -4.88 -47.81 -16.48
C THR A 282 -4.46 -49.28 -16.26
N PRO A 283 -3.32 -49.76 -16.79
CA PRO A 283 -2.64 -50.99 -16.35
C PRO A 283 -1.49 -50.76 -15.35
N THR A 284 -1.17 -51.79 -14.56
CA THR A 284 -0.28 -51.79 -13.37
C THR A 284 1.17 -52.20 -13.72
N PRO A 285 2.23 -51.76 -12.98
CA PRO A 285 3.64 -52.02 -13.32
C PRO A 285 4.19 -53.40 -12.90
N THR A 286 5.48 -53.66 -13.21
CA THR A 286 6.24 -54.88 -12.85
C THR A 286 7.73 -54.53 -12.60
N PRO A 287 8.51 -55.22 -11.73
CA PRO A 287 9.69 -54.63 -11.04
C PRO A 287 11.03 -55.41 -11.19
N THR A 288 12.05 -55.01 -10.38
CA THR A 288 13.25 -55.81 -9.96
C THR A 288 14.44 -55.84 -10.96
N PRO A 289 15.74 -56.03 -10.57
CA PRO A 289 16.38 -56.16 -9.24
C PRO A 289 17.50 -55.14 -8.89
N THR A 290 18.03 -55.25 -7.66
CA THR A 290 19.29 -54.65 -7.15
C THR A 290 20.34 -55.75 -6.88
N PRO A 291 21.65 -55.44 -6.84
CA PRO A 291 22.53 -56.04 -5.83
C PRO A 291 23.46 -55.06 -5.07
N LEU A 292 23.91 -55.52 -3.89
CA LEU A 292 24.88 -54.92 -2.92
C LEU A 292 26.23 -55.72 -3.02
N PRO A 293 27.29 -55.49 -2.20
CA PRO A 293 27.60 -54.45 -1.21
C PRO A 293 28.87 -53.63 -1.63
N THR A 294 29.79 -53.06 -0.84
CA THR A 294 30.23 -53.04 0.59
C THR A 294 31.05 -51.72 0.81
N THR A 295 31.62 -51.24 1.93
CA THR A 295 31.94 -51.70 3.32
C THR A 295 31.94 -50.49 4.30
N THR A 296 32.19 -50.71 5.60
CA THR A 296 32.21 -49.71 6.68
C THR A 296 33.56 -49.03 6.96
N THR A 297 33.54 -47.76 7.40
CA THR A 297 34.43 -47.28 8.48
C THR A 297 33.71 -46.23 9.35
N ILE A 298 34.35 -45.79 10.46
CA ILE A 298 33.69 -45.72 11.77
C ILE A 298 34.29 -44.61 12.68
N MET A 299 33.44 -43.95 13.48
CA MET A 299 33.77 -43.04 14.60
C MET A 299 34.45 -41.69 14.25
N LYS A 300 34.49 -40.67 15.14
CA LYS A 300 34.14 -40.61 16.57
C LYS A 300 33.45 -39.29 16.99
N ARG A 301 32.76 -39.31 18.12
CA ARG A 301 32.07 -38.19 18.80
C ARG A 301 32.89 -37.71 20.00
N GLN A 302 32.91 -36.40 20.28
CA GLN A 302 33.30 -35.87 21.60
C GLN A 302 32.61 -34.54 21.91
N ASN A 303 32.22 -34.35 23.17
CA ASN A 303 31.70 -33.09 23.73
C ASN A 303 32.78 -32.46 24.63
N SER A 304 32.76 -31.14 24.78
CA SER A 304 33.35 -30.44 25.94
C SER A 304 32.56 -29.15 26.25
N VAL A 305 32.66 -28.66 27.48
CA VAL A 305 31.80 -27.60 28.06
C VAL A 305 32.64 -26.71 28.99
N THR A 306 32.26 -25.44 29.16
CA THR A 306 32.82 -24.47 30.16
C THR A 306 34.29 -24.05 29.89
N SER A 307 34.79 -22.85 30.23
CA SER A 307 34.32 -21.78 31.14
C SER A 307 34.72 -20.37 30.67
N SER A 308 34.16 -19.33 31.31
CA SER A 308 34.51 -17.91 31.14
C SER A 308 35.88 -17.54 31.74
N SER A 309 36.50 -16.47 31.23
CA SER A 309 37.46 -15.64 31.97
C SER A 309 37.57 -14.24 31.36
N THR A 310 37.77 -13.24 32.22
CA THR A 310 37.85 -11.81 31.85
C THR A 310 39.28 -11.28 32.02
N THR A 311 39.78 -10.59 31.00
CA THR A 311 40.84 -9.58 31.15
C THR A 311 40.53 -8.36 30.28
N SER A 312 40.96 -7.20 30.76
CA SER A 312 40.77 -5.89 30.11
C SER A 312 42.12 -5.21 29.91
N SER A 313 42.32 -4.53 28.78
CA SER A 313 43.05 -3.25 28.70
C SER A 313 43.05 -2.63 27.29
N SER A 314 43.21 -1.30 27.30
CA SER A 314 43.73 -0.36 26.27
C SER A 314 44.47 -0.88 25.03
N SER A 315 44.54 -0.16 23.90
CA SER A 315 43.85 1.08 23.46
C SER A 315 44.19 1.36 21.99
N SER A 316 43.26 1.95 21.23
CA SER A 316 43.56 2.78 20.05
C SER A 316 42.33 3.62 19.73
N ALA A 317 42.44 4.94 19.89
CA ALA A 317 41.30 5.84 19.78
C ALA A 317 41.27 6.52 18.41
N THR A 318 40.15 6.38 17.70
CA THR A 318 39.68 7.37 16.74
C THR A 318 38.46 8.06 17.35
N LEU A 319 38.61 9.33 17.73
CA LEU A 319 37.52 10.11 18.31
C LEU A 319 36.45 10.36 17.24
N SER A 320 35.30 9.71 17.40
CA SER A 320 34.03 10.21 16.89
C SER A 320 33.26 10.81 18.06
N THR A 321 32.70 12.01 17.88
CA THR A 321 32.06 12.84 18.93
C THR A 321 30.74 12.26 19.43
N HIS A 322 30.85 11.16 20.19
CA HIS A 322 29.73 10.47 20.78
C HIS A 322 29.14 11.26 21.95
N ARG A 323 27.87 11.70 21.82
CA ARG A 323 27.06 12.05 23.00
C ARG A 323 26.95 10.78 23.85
N LEU A 324 27.61 10.77 25.01
CA LEU A 324 27.51 9.67 25.97
C LEU A 324 26.11 9.67 26.58
N LEU A 325 25.39 8.55 26.42
CA LEU A 325 24.07 8.40 27.03
C LEU A 325 24.17 8.46 28.56
N PRO A 326 23.29 9.21 29.25
CA PRO A 326 23.23 9.23 30.70
C PRO A 326 23.10 7.82 31.29
N GLU A 327 23.72 7.60 32.45
CA GLU A 327 23.91 6.27 33.07
C GLU A 327 22.60 5.46 33.19
N ARG A 328 21.50 6.15 33.55
CA ARG A 328 20.14 5.59 33.59
C ARG A 328 19.66 5.09 32.22
N ARG A 329 19.79 5.92 31.16
CA ARG A 329 19.37 5.52 29.79
C ARG A 329 20.18 4.34 29.27
N ARG A 330 21.48 4.27 29.62
CA ARG A 330 22.39 3.16 29.28
C ARG A 330 21.95 1.86 29.97
N THR A 331 21.64 1.94 31.26
CA THR A 331 21.10 0.80 32.05
C THR A 331 19.78 0.28 31.48
N GLU A 332 18.86 1.17 31.12
CA GLU A 332 17.59 0.80 30.47
C GLU A 332 17.82 0.15 29.10
N ALA A 333 18.69 0.73 28.26
CA ALA A 333 19.06 0.17 26.94
C ALA A 333 19.76 -1.20 27.01
N ASN A 334 20.48 -1.47 28.10
CA ASN A 334 21.08 -2.77 28.40
C ASN A 334 20.01 -3.80 28.83
N ARG A 335 19.02 -3.40 29.62
CA ARG A 335 17.89 -4.26 30.02
C ARG A 335 17.06 -4.69 28.80
N GLU A 336 16.71 -3.76 27.92
CA GLU A 336 16.02 -4.03 26.65
C GLU A 336 16.78 -5.07 25.78
N ALA A 337 18.12 -4.96 25.71
CA ALA A 337 18.93 -5.93 24.98
C ALA A 337 18.93 -7.31 25.64
N ALA A 338 18.98 -7.38 26.97
CA ALA A 338 18.89 -8.63 27.71
C ALA A 338 17.52 -9.31 27.54
N TYR A 339 16.41 -8.54 27.58
CA TYR A 339 15.07 -9.07 27.29
C TYR A 339 14.96 -9.59 25.85
N ALA A 340 15.50 -8.87 24.87
CA ALA A 340 15.54 -9.34 23.48
C ALA A 340 16.35 -10.65 23.34
N MET A 341 17.51 -10.75 23.99
CA MET A 341 18.34 -11.97 24.02
C MET A 341 17.60 -13.16 24.64
N LEU A 342 16.91 -12.97 25.77
CA LEU A 342 16.15 -14.04 26.44
C LEU A 342 14.99 -14.54 25.57
N ASN A 343 14.31 -13.66 24.84
CA ASN A 343 13.23 -14.00 23.92
C ASN A 343 13.72 -14.38 22.51
N SER A 344 15.03 -14.51 22.29
CA SER A 344 15.67 -14.84 21.00
C SER A 344 15.34 -13.88 19.82
N ILE A 345 14.88 -12.66 20.11
CA ILE A 345 14.58 -11.61 19.13
C ILE A 345 15.70 -10.56 19.10
N SER A 346 15.70 -9.68 18.10
CA SER A 346 16.68 -8.59 18.06
C SER A 346 16.28 -7.39 18.93
N VAL A 347 17.26 -6.67 19.49
CA VAL A 347 16.97 -5.51 20.35
C VAL A 347 16.24 -4.38 19.61
N GLY A 348 16.44 -4.25 18.30
CA GLY A 348 15.74 -3.24 17.48
C GLY A 348 14.30 -3.61 17.12
N GLU A 349 13.90 -4.84 17.38
CA GLU A 349 12.59 -5.44 17.10
C GLU A 349 11.77 -5.50 18.39
N HIS A 350 12.38 -5.92 19.50
CA HIS A 350 11.87 -5.67 20.86
C HIS A 350 11.52 -4.18 21.06
N ARG A 351 12.39 -3.24 20.63
CA ARG A 351 12.12 -1.79 20.69
C ARG A 351 10.99 -1.29 19.77
N ARG A 352 10.52 -2.09 18.81
CA ARG A 352 9.36 -1.75 17.96
C ARG A 352 8.05 -2.32 18.49
N LEU A 353 8.11 -3.49 19.13
CA LEU A 353 6.94 -4.20 19.65
C LEU A 353 6.62 -3.81 21.10
N GLU A 354 7.65 -3.63 21.93
CA GLU A 354 7.59 -3.52 23.39
C GLU A 354 8.44 -2.33 23.92
N GLY A 355 8.87 -1.44 23.02
CA GLY A 355 9.79 -0.35 23.31
C GLY A 355 9.21 0.66 24.30
N LYS A 356 9.95 0.94 25.39
CA LYS A 356 9.54 1.87 26.45
C LYS A 356 9.67 3.36 26.08
N ARG A 357 10.00 3.65 24.81
CA ARG A 357 10.21 5.01 24.26
C ARG A 357 9.81 5.02 22.79
N ALA A 358 9.42 6.18 22.26
CA ALA A 358 9.21 6.36 20.83
C ALA A 358 10.49 6.07 20.02
N LEU A 359 10.34 5.51 18.81
CA LEU A 359 11.45 5.08 17.95
C LEU A 359 12.47 6.19 17.66
N ARG A 360 12.00 7.42 17.41
CA ARG A 360 12.86 8.60 17.19
C ARG A 360 13.76 8.92 18.39
N GLN A 361 13.33 8.63 19.63
CA GLN A 361 14.18 8.82 20.81
C GLN A 361 15.29 7.77 20.90
N TYR A 362 15.05 6.51 20.50
CA TYR A 362 16.13 5.53 20.35
C TYR A 362 17.11 5.93 19.24
N VAL A 363 16.62 6.46 18.11
CA VAL A 363 17.47 6.95 17.00
C VAL A 363 18.32 8.15 17.42
N ARG A 364 17.73 9.12 18.13
CA ARG A 364 18.42 10.27 18.75
C ARG A 364 19.48 9.82 19.76
N ASP A 365 19.20 8.78 20.55
CA ASP A 365 20.14 8.12 21.45
C ASP A 365 21.15 7.19 20.71
N GLN A 366 21.12 7.16 19.36
CA GLN A 366 21.92 6.30 18.46
C GLN A 366 21.77 4.78 18.69
N LEU A 367 20.71 4.37 19.39
CA LEU A 367 20.39 2.98 19.71
C LEU A 367 19.75 2.26 18.50
N CYS A 368 19.87 0.94 18.48
CA CYS A 368 19.36 0.11 17.38
C CYS A 368 17.84 -0.04 17.46
N ILE A 369 17.14 0.35 16.39
CA ILE A 369 15.72 0.08 16.09
C ILE A 369 15.53 -0.73 14.79
N CYS A 370 16.58 -1.44 14.34
CA CYS A 370 16.53 -2.20 13.09
C CYS A 370 15.98 -3.62 13.35
N PHE A 371 15.13 -4.11 12.44
CA PHE A 371 14.56 -5.46 12.45
C PHE A 371 15.62 -6.57 12.45
N GLY A 372 15.24 -7.79 12.86
CA GLY A 372 16.18 -8.90 13.07
C GLY A 372 17.03 -9.30 11.85
N TYR A 373 16.52 -9.09 10.64
CA TYR A 373 17.23 -9.35 9.39
C TYR A 373 18.29 -8.29 9.02
N CYS A 374 18.40 -7.19 9.77
CA CYS A 374 19.42 -6.17 9.51
C CYS A 374 20.81 -6.65 9.94
N SER A 375 21.85 -6.38 9.13
CA SER A 375 23.24 -6.79 9.40
C SER A 375 23.81 -6.21 10.71
N CYS A 376 23.22 -5.13 11.26
CA CYS A 376 23.59 -4.61 12.56
C CYS A 376 22.91 -5.33 13.74
N ALA A 377 21.77 -6.01 13.53
CA ALA A 377 20.83 -6.41 14.58
C ALA A 377 21.46 -7.35 15.62
N ARG A 378 22.05 -8.47 15.18
CA ARG A 378 22.77 -9.41 16.06
C ARG A 378 23.92 -8.73 16.83
N LYS A 379 24.67 -7.85 16.17
CA LYS A 379 25.80 -7.12 16.77
C LYS A 379 25.36 -6.01 17.74
N CYS A 380 24.20 -5.39 17.53
CA CYS A 380 23.61 -4.41 18.45
C CYS A 380 22.93 -5.08 19.66
N THR A 381 22.35 -6.25 19.46
CA THR A 381 21.74 -7.05 20.54
C THR A 381 22.82 -7.54 21.52
N LEU A 382 23.94 -8.07 21.01
CA LEU A 382 25.06 -8.55 21.81
C LEU A 382 25.98 -7.45 22.40
N LYS A 383 25.86 -6.20 21.95
CA LYS A 383 26.63 -5.04 22.44
C LYS A 383 25.73 -3.82 22.52
N SER A 384 24.83 -3.86 23.50
CA SER A 384 23.68 -2.97 23.73
C SER A 384 23.99 -1.46 23.76
N ALA A 385 25.16 -1.07 24.27
CA ALA A 385 25.56 0.33 24.46
C ALA A 385 26.34 0.94 23.27
N ARG A 386 26.44 0.25 22.13
CA ARG A 386 27.12 0.78 20.92
C ARG A 386 26.18 1.64 20.07
N ALA A 387 26.73 2.62 19.34
CA ALA A 387 26.01 3.22 18.21
C ALA A 387 25.57 2.14 17.22
N CYS A 388 24.28 2.15 16.88
CA CYS A 388 23.80 1.45 15.71
C CYS A 388 24.38 2.15 14.47
N PRO A 389 25.14 1.47 13.58
CA PRO A 389 25.66 2.10 12.36
C PRO A 389 24.54 2.52 11.39
N CYS A 390 23.32 2.04 11.60
CA CYS A 390 22.14 2.42 10.84
C CYS A 390 21.38 3.61 11.46
N SER A 391 21.77 4.13 12.63
CA SER A 391 21.06 5.23 13.31
C SER A 391 20.99 6.50 12.45
N ALA A 392 22.07 6.89 11.78
CA ALA A 392 22.10 8.05 10.89
C ALA A 392 21.08 7.92 9.74
N ARG A 393 21.05 6.76 9.06
CA ARG A 393 20.05 6.46 8.01
C ARG A 393 18.63 6.38 8.57
N MET A 394 18.47 5.91 9.81
CA MET A 394 17.18 5.86 10.50
C MET A 394 16.72 7.22 11.03
N SER A 395 17.62 8.19 11.22
CA SER A 395 17.25 9.59 11.48
C SER A 395 16.55 10.13 10.24
N VAL A 396 17.20 10.11 9.08
CA VAL A 396 16.60 10.57 7.81
C VAL A 396 15.21 9.97 7.58
N ILE A 397 15.00 8.68 7.87
CA ILE A 397 13.68 8.05 7.75
C ILE A 397 12.71 8.55 8.84
N CYS A 398 13.07 8.51 10.12
CA CYS A 398 12.21 8.98 11.22
C CYS A 398 12.07 10.52 11.32
N ASP A 399 12.79 11.27 10.49
CA ASP A 399 12.68 12.72 10.30
C ASP A 399 11.85 13.02 9.03
N VAL A 400 11.89 12.18 7.99
CA VAL A 400 10.95 12.24 6.83
C VAL A 400 9.54 11.79 7.23
N ASP A 401 9.40 10.78 8.10
CA ASP A 401 8.13 10.39 8.73
C ASP A 401 7.49 11.54 9.55
N ILE A 402 8.26 12.60 9.84
CA ILE A 402 7.83 13.77 10.63
C ILE A 402 8.32 15.08 9.98
N GLY A 403 8.04 15.27 8.68
CA GLY A 403 8.11 16.60 8.08
C GLY A 403 7.13 17.60 8.72
N HIS A 404 5.93 17.12 9.11
CA HIS A 404 4.76 17.96 9.41
C HIS A 404 3.94 17.50 10.65
N HIS A 405 4.52 16.85 11.67
CA HIS A 405 3.80 16.55 12.92
C HIS A 405 4.58 16.93 14.18
N GLY A 406 4.07 17.94 14.90
CA GLY A 406 4.78 18.62 15.96
C GLY A 406 5.34 17.71 17.06
N GLN A 407 6.57 18.01 17.47
CA GLN A 407 6.88 17.91 18.89
C GLN A 407 6.27 19.13 19.58
N GLN A 408 5.14 18.93 20.25
CA GLN A 408 4.79 19.75 21.39
C GLN A 408 5.89 19.54 22.45
N TRP A 409 6.74 20.55 22.66
CA TRP A 409 7.63 20.60 23.81
C TRP A 409 6.90 21.32 24.95
N LEU A 410 7.02 20.77 26.15
CA LEU A 410 6.75 21.49 27.38
C LEU A 410 8.06 22.16 27.79
N ASP A 411 8.29 23.36 27.29
CA ASP A 411 9.15 24.34 27.96
C ASP A 411 8.24 25.29 28.75
N GLU A 412 8.66 25.69 29.95
CA GLU A 412 7.84 26.51 30.85
C GLU A 412 7.88 27.99 30.39
N GLU A 413 6.72 28.66 30.44
CA GLU A 413 6.53 30.10 30.18
C GLU A 413 6.92 30.64 28.79
N GLY A 414 6.17 30.22 27.75
CA GLY A 414 6.21 30.89 26.43
C GLY A 414 4.93 30.68 25.60
N GLN A 415 4.34 31.76 25.07
CA GLN A 415 3.27 31.68 24.07
C GLN A 415 3.86 31.53 22.66
N GLU A 416 4.08 30.30 22.20
CA GLU A 416 4.40 30.06 20.79
C GLU A 416 3.13 29.86 19.96
N GLN A 417 3.04 30.62 18.85
CA GLN A 417 2.02 30.45 17.83
C GLN A 417 2.43 29.28 16.93
N GLN A 418 1.49 28.37 16.63
CA GLN A 418 1.74 27.32 15.65
C GLN A 418 2.09 27.94 14.28
N PRO A 419 3.00 27.34 13.49
CA PRO A 419 3.13 27.72 12.09
C PRO A 419 1.77 27.48 11.42
N VAL A 420 1.19 28.54 10.86
CA VAL A 420 -0.13 28.50 10.22
C VAL A 420 -0.02 27.69 8.93
N MET A 421 -0.22 26.37 9.05
CA MET A 421 -0.43 25.52 7.88
C MET A 421 -1.69 25.94 7.15
N ASP A 422 -1.63 25.93 5.83
CA ASP A 422 -2.80 26.07 4.97
C ASP A 422 -3.87 25.03 5.37
N PRO A 423 -5.14 25.45 5.60
CA PRO A 423 -6.23 24.52 5.89
C PRO A 423 -6.38 23.39 4.86
N ARG A 424 -6.13 23.65 3.57
CA ARG A 424 -6.20 22.63 2.50
C ARG A 424 -5.06 21.61 2.62
N GLU A 425 -3.81 22.05 2.78
CA GLU A 425 -2.67 21.15 3.04
C GLU A 425 -2.90 20.29 4.29
N ASN A 426 -3.41 20.89 5.37
CA ASN A 426 -3.73 20.20 6.62
C ASN A 426 -4.82 19.13 6.42
N PHE A 427 -5.92 19.45 5.73
CA PHE A 427 -6.98 18.49 5.36
C PHE A 427 -6.45 17.34 4.49
N SER A 428 -5.79 17.66 3.37
CA SER A 428 -5.23 16.67 2.43
C SER A 428 -4.32 15.66 3.14
N LYS A 429 -3.52 16.17 4.08
CA LYS A 429 -2.61 15.39 4.92
C LYS A 429 -3.35 14.52 5.95
N ARG A 430 -4.40 15.01 6.62
CA ARG A 430 -5.21 14.15 7.52
C ARG A 430 -5.87 13.02 6.74
N CYS A 431 -6.41 13.28 5.55
CA CYS A 431 -6.92 12.24 4.65
C CYS A 431 -5.85 11.22 4.23
N ALA A 432 -4.62 11.66 3.97
CA ALA A 432 -3.51 10.74 3.71
C ALA A 432 -3.18 9.86 4.94
N GLN A 433 -3.29 10.39 6.16
CA GLN A 433 -3.13 9.59 7.39
C GLN A 433 -4.25 8.57 7.59
N LEU A 434 -5.51 8.93 7.32
CA LEU A 434 -6.64 7.99 7.33
C LEU A 434 -6.44 6.85 6.33
N ALA A 435 -6.01 7.17 5.10
CA ALA A 435 -5.66 6.18 4.08
C ALA A 435 -4.52 5.24 4.53
N CYS A 436 -3.46 5.79 5.14
CA CYS A 436 -2.37 5.00 5.71
C CYS A 436 -2.83 4.10 6.86
N ALA A 437 -3.71 4.57 7.75
CA ALA A 437 -4.24 3.81 8.87
C ALA A 437 -5.12 2.64 8.39
N LEU A 438 -6.06 2.91 7.48
CA LEU A 438 -6.91 1.89 6.84
C LEU A 438 -6.08 0.84 6.11
N PHE A 439 -5.06 1.26 5.35
CA PHE A 439 -4.17 0.32 4.67
C PHE A 439 -3.35 -0.51 5.65
N ALA A 440 -2.81 0.11 6.72
CA ALA A 440 -2.09 -0.61 7.76
C ALA A 440 -2.98 -1.64 8.49
N GLY A 441 -4.25 -1.34 8.73
CA GLY A 441 -5.23 -2.29 9.26
C GLY A 441 -5.39 -3.52 8.36
N LEU A 442 -5.70 -3.30 7.08
CA LEU A 442 -5.84 -4.35 6.06
C LEU A 442 -4.55 -5.15 5.80
N CYS A 443 -3.38 -4.58 6.11
CA CYS A 443 -2.08 -5.25 6.09
C CYS A 443 -1.78 -6.06 7.37
N SER A 444 -2.38 -5.71 8.50
CA SER A 444 -2.04 -6.24 9.83
C SER A 444 -2.77 -7.54 10.19
N VAL A 445 -3.76 -7.96 9.41
CA VAL A 445 -4.46 -9.23 9.65
C VAL A 445 -3.48 -10.41 9.54
N ASN A 446 -3.54 -11.30 10.53
CA ASN A 446 -2.50 -12.27 10.83
C ASN A 446 -2.06 -13.13 9.63
N LYS A 447 -0.76 -13.41 9.54
CA LYS A 447 -0.13 -14.33 8.57
C LYS A 447 -0.58 -15.78 8.78
N GLY A 448 -1.80 -16.07 8.34
CA GLY A 448 -2.52 -17.33 8.52
C GLY A 448 -4.03 -17.19 8.32
N THR A 449 -4.60 -16.03 8.67
CA THR A 449 -6.01 -15.70 8.45
C THR A 449 -6.15 -14.87 7.19
N VAL A 450 -6.71 -15.46 6.13
CA VAL A 450 -7.11 -14.70 4.93
C VAL A 450 -8.44 -14.02 5.24
N MET A 451 -8.50 -12.68 5.16
CA MET A 451 -9.78 -11.97 5.24
C MET A 451 -10.68 -12.41 4.09
N SER A 452 -11.95 -12.69 4.39
CA SER A 452 -12.97 -12.83 3.36
C SER A 452 -13.17 -11.50 2.61
N PHE A 453 -13.66 -11.57 1.38
CA PHE A 453 -14.06 -10.38 0.62
C PHE A 453 -15.05 -9.51 1.40
N PHE A 454 -15.93 -10.11 2.21
CA PHE A 454 -16.89 -9.37 3.03
C PHE A 454 -16.22 -8.56 4.14
N GLU A 455 -15.26 -9.14 4.86
CA GLU A 455 -14.49 -8.41 5.90
C GLU A 455 -13.69 -7.25 5.28
N VAL A 456 -13.02 -7.49 4.13
CA VAL A 456 -12.30 -6.42 3.41
C VAL A 456 -13.26 -5.32 2.94
N TYR A 457 -14.43 -5.68 2.43
CA TYR A 457 -15.45 -4.73 1.99
C TYR A 457 -16.02 -3.89 3.15
N MET A 458 -16.30 -4.52 4.30
CA MET A 458 -16.79 -3.81 5.48
C MET A 458 -15.75 -2.87 6.06
N GLU A 459 -14.48 -3.28 6.11
CA GLU A 459 -13.37 -2.42 6.58
C GLU A 459 -13.15 -1.22 5.64
N VAL A 460 -13.15 -1.44 4.31
CA VAL A 460 -13.05 -0.37 3.31
C VAL A 460 -14.25 0.59 3.38
N LYS A 461 -15.47 0.07 3.60
CA LYS A 461 -16.67 0.91 3.78
C LYS A 461 -16.58 1.74 5.06
N ALA A 462 -16.30 1.12 6.21
CA ALA A 462 -16.16 1.83 7.49
C ALA A 462 -15.06 2.90 7.42
N GLY A 463 -13.94 2.60 6.76
CA GLY A 463 -12.90 3.58 6.46
C GLY A 463 -13.42 4.78 5.66
N SER A 464 -14.23 4.55 4.62
CA SER A 464 -14.83 5.64 3.81
C SER A 464 -15.78 6.55 4.60
N GLU A 465 -16.48 6.01 5.61
CA GLU A 465 -17.33 6.80 6.51
C GLU A 465 -16.51 7.77 7.40
N VAL A 466 -15.27 7.41 7.75
CA VAL A 466 -14.34 8.31 8.45
C VAL A 466 -13.83 9.44 7.53
N PHE A 467 -13.59 9.16 6.24
CA PHE A 467 -13.29 10.23 5.27
C PHE A 467 -14.45 11.22 5.14
N GLN A 468 -15.70 10.77 5.23
CA GLN A 468 -16.87 11.65 5.22
C GLN A 468 -16.92 12.59 6.43
N GLN A 469 -16.55 12.11 7.62
CA GLN A 469 -16.44 12.97 8.81
C GLN A 469 -15.36 14.04 8.64
N GLU A 470 -14.19 13.66 8.09
CA GLU A 470 -13.07 14.57 7.82
C GLU A 470 -13.41 15.62 6.74
N VAL A 471 -14.12 15.22 5.67
CA VAL A 471 -14.61 16.16 4.64
C VAL A 471 -15.63 17.14 5.23
N LEU A 472 -16.58 16.67 6.03
CA LEU A 472 -17.58 17.55 6.65
C LEU A 472 -16.92 18.56 7.60
N ALA A 473 -16.00 18.13 8.46
CA ALA A 473 -15.25 19.00 9.36
C ALA A 473 -14.40 20.04 8.61
N TYR A 474 -13.76 19.66 7.49
CA TYR A 474 -13.02 20.63 6.66
C TYR A 474 -13.95 21.66 6.01
N ARG A 475 -15.13 21.24 5.54
CA ARG A 475 -16.13 22.15 4.94
C ARG A 475 -16.81 23.06 5.96
N GLU A 476 -16.92 22.64 7.21
CA GLU A 476 -17.38 23.47 8.34
C GLU A 476 -16.36 24.58 8.62
N ILE A 477 -15.08 24.22 8.83
CA ILE A 477 -13.98 25.18 9.04
C ILE A 477 -13.88 26.19 7.89
N MET A 478 -13.94 25.74 6.63
CA MET A 478 -13.87 26.61 5.45
C MET A 478 -15.15 27.43 5.20
N GLY A 479 -16.25 27.15 5.92
CA GLY A 479 -17.50 27.93 5.88
C GLY A 479 -17.61 28.97 7.02
N GLU A 480 -16.72 28.91 8.02
CA GLU A 480 -16.59 29.91 9.09
C GLU A 480 -15.54 31.00 8.77
N MET A 481 -14.80 30.86 7.65
CA MET A 481 -13.73 31.76 7.18
C MET A 481 -14.18 32.78 6.12
#